data_AF-A0A6A5ALA7-F1
#
_entry.id   AF-A0A6A5ALA7-F1
#
_cell.length_a   1.000
_cell.length_b   1.000
_cell.length_c   1.000
_cell.angle_alpha   90.00
_cell.angle_beta   90.00
_cell.angle_gamma   90.00
#
_symmetry.space_group_name_H-M   'P 1'
#
loop_
_entity.id
_entity.type
_entity.pdbx_description
1 polymer ?
#
loop_
_entity_poly.entity_id
_entity_poly.type
_entity_poly.pdbx_seq_one_letter_code
_entity_poly.pdbx_strand_id
1 'polypeptide(L)'
;LSRRQVVAAYLDYADDMQAKWGSVRKPGQYAMPTSLLMKPLLNLFNGEFGGKAVKRHVAQRWADRQGEQLELRDLVETAMEECIPAAVLDATCDDDDDIVD
;
A
#
# COMPACT_ATOMS: atom_id res chain seq x y z
N LEU A 1 -10.20 -8.41 11.28
CA LEU A 1 -8.92 -8.03 10.64
C LEU A 1 -8.98 -6.54 10.36
N SER A 2 -8.07 -5.75 10.93
CA SER A 2 -8.02 -4.32 10.65
C SER A 2 -7.30 -4.04 9.32
N ARG A 3 -7.49 -2.85 8.75
CA ARG A 3 -6.76 -2.43 7.53
C ARG A 3 -5.25 -2.47 7.75
N ARG A 4 -4.76 -2.13 8.95
CA ARG A 4 -3.34 -2.23 9.32
C ARG A 4 -2.82 -3.67 9.19
N GLN A 5 -3.58 -4.65 9.69
CA GLN A 5 -3.20 -6.06 9.59
C GLN A 5 -3.19 -6.55 8.14
N VAL A 6 -4.19 -6.14 7.35
CA VAL A 6 -4.27 -6.47 5.92
C VAL A 6 -3.07 -5.89 5.15
N VAL A 7 -2.69 -4.64 5.40
CA VAL A 7 -1.54 -4.03 4.73
C VAL A 7 -0.24 -4.74 5.13
N ALA A 8 -0.02 -5.00 6.41
CA ALA A 8 1.18 -5.69 6.87
C ALA A 8 1.35 -7.05 6.16
N ALA A 9 0.29 -7.87 6.15
CA ALA A 9 0.32 -9.17 5.48
C ALA A 9 0.51 -9.05 3.95
N TYR A 10 -0.06 -8.01 3.33
CA TYR A 10 0.12 -7.77 1.90
C TYR A 10 1.55 -7.35 1.57
N LEU A 11 2.18 -6.52 2.42
CA LEU A 11 3.57 -6.09 2.22
C LEU A 11 4.55 -7.27 2.35
N ASP A 12 4.32 -8.19 3.29
CA ASP A 12 5.12 -9.42 3.38
C ASP A 12 5.01 -10.25 2.09
N TYR A 13 3.79 -10.42 1.57
CA TYR A 13 3.56 -11.07 0.27
C TYR A 13 4.25 -10.33 -0.88
N ALA A 14 4.20 -9.00 -0.88
CA ALA A 14 4.76 -8.19 -1.95
C ALA A 14 6.29 -8.24 -1.96
N ASP A 15 6.92 -8.25 -0.79
CA ASP A 15 8.37 -8.42 -0.63
C ASP A 15 8.82 -9.78 -1.16
N ASP A 16 8.11 -10.86 -0.81
CA ASP A 16 8.36 -12.21 -1.34
C ASP A 16 8.25 -12.27 -2.87
N MET A 17 7.24 -11.58 -3.42
CA MET A 17 7.05 -11.51 -4.86
C MET A 17 8.15 -10.72 -5.56
N GLN A 18 8.60 -9.60 -5.00
CA GLN A 18 9.72 -8.82 -5.54
C GLN A 18 11.04 -9.59 -5.41
N ALA A 19 11.29 -10.30 -4.31
CA ALA A 19 12.47 -11.15 -4.18
C ALA A 19 12.50 -12.27 -5.24
N LYS A 20 11.35 -12.87 -5.53
CA LYS A 20 11.24 -13.98 -6.48
C LYS A 20 11.23 -13.54 -7.95
N TRP A 21 10.59 -12.41 -8.27
CA TRP A 21 10.26 -11.99 -9.64
C TRP A 21 10.64 -10.54 -9.98
N GLY A 22 11.12 -9.74 -9.02
CA GLY A 22 11.41 -8.31 -9.19
C GLY A 22 12.77 -8.01 -9.83
N SER A 23 13.74 -8.94 -9.76
CA SER A 23 15.00 -8.81 -10.50
C SER A 23 14.74 -8.96 -12.01
N VAL A 24 15.21 -8.01 -12.83
CA VAL A 24 15.15 -8.13 -14.29
C VAL A 24 15.90 -9.38 -14.73
N ARG A 25 15.16 -10.42 -15.10
CA ARG A 25 15.72 -11.58 -15.78
C ARG A 25 15.64 -11.38 -17.30
N LYS A 26 16.31 -12.25 -18.03
CA LYS A 26 16.52 -12.18 -19.49
C LYS A 26 15.27 -11.72 -20.27
N PRO A 27 15.42 -11.03 -21.41
CA PRO A 27 14.30 -10.65 -22.27
C PRO A 27 13.33 -11.82 -22.49
N GLY A 28 12.03 -11.58 -22.28
CA GLY A 28 10.98 -12.61 -22.38
C GLY A 28 10.62 -13.30 -21.05
N GLN A 29 11.31 -13.01 -19.94
CA GLN A 29 10.91 -13.48 -18.62
C GLN A 29 9.98 -12.48 -17.92
N TYR A 30 9.05 -13.01 -17.14
CA TYR A 30 8.17 -12.20 -16.30
C TYR A 30 8.99 -11.44 -15.25
N ALA A 31 8.78 -10.13 -15.19
CA ALA A 31 9.26 -9.27 -14.12
C ALA A 31 8.04 -8.76 -13.36
N MET A 32 8.07 -8.77 -12.02
CA MET A 32 7.01 -8.19 -11.20
C MET A 32 7.25 -6.69 -11.01
N PRO A 33 6.48 -5.80 -11.65
CA PRO A 33 6.67 -4.37 -11.51
C PRO A 33 6.07 -3.90 -10.17
N THR A 34 6.75 -3.00 -9.46
CA THR A 34 6.27 -2.40 -8.22
C THR A 34 4.87 -1.77 -8.38
N SER A 35 4.55 -1.21 -9.55
CA SER A 35 3.23 -0.63 -9.84
C SER A 35 2.09 -1.64 -9.79
N LEU A 36 2.34 -2.92 -10.08
CA LEU A 36 1.34 -3.98 -10.00
C LEU A 36 0.98 -4.28 -8.53
N LEU A 37 2.00 -4.31 -7.66
CA LEU A 37 1.84 -4.55 -6.23
C LEU A 37 1.28 -3.33 -5.49
N MET A 38 1.54 -2.12 -6.00
CA MET A 38 1.00 -0.89 -5.40
C MET A 38 -0.52 -0.74 -5.59
N LYS A 39 -1.09 -1.27 -6.69
CA LYS A 39 -2.47 -0.99 -7.07
C LYS A 39 -3.52 -1.47 -6.03
N PRO A 40 -3.45 -2.69 -5.47
CA PRO A 40 -4.37 -3.11 -4.42
C PRO A 40 -4.33 -2.21 -3.18
N LEU A 41 -3.14 -1.78 -2.78
CA LEU A 41 -2.93 -0.91 -1.61
C LEU A 41 -3.56 0.48 -1.80
N LEU A 42 -3.42 1.08 -2.98
CA LEU A 42 -4.08 2.36 -3.29
C LEU A 42 -5.61 2.26 -3.33
N ASN A 43 -6.14 1.08 -3.65
CA ASN A 43 -7.58 0.82 -3.69
C ASN A 43 -8.16 0.51 -2.31
N LEU A 44 -7.36 -0.03 -1.39
CA LEU A 44 -7.79 -0.35 -0.02
C LEU A 44 -8.34 0.89 0.73
N PHE A 45 -7.76 2.06 0.46
CA PHE A 45 -8.19 3.32 1.07
C PHE A 45 -9.16 4.12 0.18
N ASN A 46 -9.70 3.53 -0.88
CA ASN A 46 -10.57 4.27 -1.79
C ASN A 46 -11.93 4.56 -1.17
N GLY A 47 -12.25 5.85 -0.97
CA GLY A 47 -13.48 6.28 -0.28
C GLY A 47 -13.27 6.57 1.20
N GLU A 48 -12.15 6.12 1.77
CA GLU A 48 -11.78 6.38 3.16
C GLU A 48 -11.26 7.80 3.38
N PHE A 49 -11.39 8.28 4.62
CA PHE A 49 -10.71 9.49 5.04
C PHE A 49 -9.19 9.31 4.90
N GLY A 50 -8.52 10.26 4.24
CA GLY A 50 -7.09 10.17 3.94
C GLY A 50 -6.71 9.36 2.69
N GLY A 51 -7.63 8.61 2.08
CA GLY A 51 -7.30 7.78 0.91
C GLY A 51 -6.86 8.54 -0.33
N LYS A 52 -7.44 9.73 -0.58
CA LYS A 52 -6.94 10.65 -1.63
C LYS A 52 -5.56 11.22 -1.29
N ALA A 53 -5.27 11.44 -0.02
CA ALA A 53 -3.97 11.94 0.43
C ALA A 53 -2.89 10.87 0.24
N VAL A 54 -3.16 9.60 0.55
CA VAL A 54 -2.24 8.47 0.25
C VAL A 54 -1.86 8.43 -1.23
N LYS A 55 -2.85 8.49 -2.14
CA LYS A 55 -2.58 8.48 -3.59
C LYS A 55 -1.66 9.64 -4.02
N ARG A 56 -1.88 10.84 -3.44
CA ARG A 56 -1.05 12.02 -3.71
C ARG A 56 0.35 11.89 -3.11
N HIS A 57 0.46 11.42 -1.87
CA HIS A 57 1.72 11.23 -1.17
C HIS A 57 2.61 10.25 -1.96
N VAL A 58 2.08 9.09 -2.36
CA VAL A 58 2.82 8.10 -3.17
C VAL A 58 3.23 8.68 -4.52
N ALA A 59 2.34 9.41 -5.21
CA ALA A 59 2.67 10.03 -6.49
C ALA A 59 3.77 11.11 -6.36
N GLN A 60 3.74 11.90 -5.28
CA GLN A 60 4.75 12.92 -5.00
C GLN A 60 6.11 12.29 -4.71
N ARG A 61 6.18 11.30 -3.81
CA ARG A 61 7.42 10.53 -3.56
C ARG A 61 7.99 9.94 -4.84
N TRP A 62 7.14 9.42 -5.72
CA TRP A 62 7.57 8.86 -7.00
C TRP A 62 8.14 9.91 -7.96
N ALA A 63 7.56 11.11 -7.99
CA ALA A 63 8.08 12.24 -8.77
C ALA A 63 9.42 12.76 -8.21
N ASP A 64 9.56 12.78 -6.89
CA ASP A 64 10.71 13.36 -6.19
C ASP A 64 11.89 12.40 -6.03
N ARG A 65 11.75 11.14 -6.42
CA ARG A 65 12.77 10.10 -6.17
C ARG A 65 14.15 10.35 -6.81
N GLN A 66 14.27 11.24 -7.79
CA GLN A 66 15.56 11.58 -8.43
C GLN A 66 16.44 10.37 -8.88
N GLY A 67 15.80 9.25 -9.25
CA GLY A 67 16.50 8.01 -9.65
C GLY A 67 16.72 7.00 -8.53
N GLU A 68 16.35 7.34 -7.29
CA GLU A 68 16.27 6.42 -6.15
C GLU A 68 15.29 5.27 -6.44
N GLN A 69 15.71 4.07 -6.09
CA GLN A 69 14.83 2.92 -6.02
C GLN A 69 13.98 3.04 -4.76
N LEU A 70 12.68 3.25 -4.93
CA LEU A 70 11.74 3.30 -3.83
C LEU A 70 11.26 1.89 -3.49
N GLU A 71 11.39 1.53 -2.22
CA GLU A 71 10.86 0.28 -1.69
C GLU A 71 9.36 0.41 -1.42
N LEU A 72 8.60 -0.61 -1.81
CA LEU A 72 7.13 -0.59 -1.72
C LEU A 72 6.65 -0.41 -0.27
N ARG A 73 7.31 -1.11 0.66
CA ARG A 73 7.00 -1.05 2.08
C ARG A 73 7.13 0.36 2.65
N ASP A 74 8.28 0.99 2.41
CA ASP A 74 8.55 2.37 2.88
C ASP A 74 7.51 3.37 2.34
N LEU A 75 7.18 3.27 1.04
CA LEU A 75 6.20 4.14 0.41
C LEU A 75 4.81 4.03 1.05
N VAL A 76 4.42 2.81 1.42
CA VAL A 76 3.08 2.52 1.92
C VAL A 76 2.98 2.86 3.40
N GLU A 77 3.97 2.47 4.20
CA GLU A 77 4.01 2.74 5.63
C GLU A 77 4.07 4.26 5.90
N THR A 78 4.92 5.00 5.19
CA THR A 78 4.99 6.46 5.30
C THR A 78 3.66 7.12 4.90
N ALA A 79 3.06 6.69 3.78
CA ALA A 79 1.79 7.25 3.35
C ALA A 79 0.65 6.95 4.33
N MET A 80 0.64 5.76 4.95
CA MET A 80 -0.35 5.42 5.98
C MET A 80 -0.18 6.27 7.23
N GLU A 81 1.04 6.40 7.73
CA GLU A 81 1.35 7.20 8.92
C GLU A 81 0.98 8.67 8.75
N GLU A 82 1.29 9.26 7.59
CA GLU A 82 1.04 10.68 7.35
C GLU A 82 -0.40 11.00 6.96
N CYS A 83 -1.10 10.08 6.27
CA CYS A 83 -2.36 10.40 5.61
C CYS A 83 -3.59 9.74 6.23
N ILE A 84 -3.46 8.59 6.92
CA ILE A 84 -4.61 7.82 7.38
C ILE A 84 -4.72 7.89 8.91
N PRO A 85 -5.85 8.37 9.47
CA PRO A 85 -6.07 8.34 10.91
C PRO A 85 -6.05 6.90 11.46
N ALA A 86 -5.53 6.74 12.68
CA ALA A 86 -5.47 5.43 13.35
C ALA A 86 -6.84 4.73 13.42
N ALA A 87 -7.92 5.48 13.68
CA ALA A 87 -9.27 4.94 13.69
C ALA A 87 -9.67 4.25 12.38
N VAL A 88 -9.24 4.76 11.22
CA VAL A 88 -9.50 4.12 9.91
C VAL A 88 -8.64 2.86 9.72
N LEU A 89 -7.38 2.91 10.18
CA LEU A 89 -6.44 1.79 10.10
C LEU A 89 -6.83 0.62 10.99
N ASP A 90 -7.36 0.92 12.17
CA ASP A 90 -7.61 -0.01 13.24
C ASP A 90 -9.08 -0.48 13.29
N ALA A 91 -9.99 0.20 12.57
CA ALA A 91 -11.37 -0.24 12.38
C ALA A 91 -11.45 -1.70 11.90
N THR A 92 -12.34 -2.44 12.53
CA THR A 92 -12.65 -3.84 12.26
C THR A 92 -14.11 -3.98 11.83
N CYS A 93 -14.45 -5.10 11.20
CA CYS A 93 -15.82 -5.34 10.73
C CYS A 93 -16.87 -5.40 11.86
N ASP A 94 -16.45 -5.53 13.13
CA ASP A 94 -17.33 -5.59 14.28
C ASP A 94 -17.73 -4.17 14.79
N ASP A 95 -17.08 -3.11 14.28
CA ASP A 95 -17.32 -1.73 14.71
C ASP A 95 -18.51 -1.06 13.97
N ASP A 96 -19.08 -1.71 12.95
CA ASP A 96 -20.21 -1.20 12.14
C ASP A 96 -21.60 -1.60 12.70
N ASP A 97 -21.68 -2.54 13.65
CA ASP A 97 -22.96 -3.05 14.20
C ASP A 97 -23.55 -2.21 15.35
N ASP A 98 -22.84 -1.16 15.82
CA ASP A 98 -23.29 -0.29 16.91
C ASP A 98 -24.15 0.91 16.46
N ILE A 99 -24.66 0.91 15.22
CA ILE A 99 -25.74 1.83 14.82
C ILE A 99 -27.07 1.20 15.25
N VAL A 100 -27.42 1.39 16.52
CA VAL A 100 -28.78 1.23 17.03
C VAL A 100 -29.69 2.34 16.47
N ASP A 101 -30.80 1.89 15.88
CA ASP A 101 -31.97 2.57 15.28
C ASP A 101 -32.26 4.03 15.72
#